data_AF-A0A1F7CMA4-F1
#
_entry.id   AF-A0A1F7CMA4-F1
#
_cell.length_a   1.000
_cell.length_b   1.000
_cell.length_c   1.000
_cell.angle_alpha   90.00
_cell.angle_beta   90.00
_cell.angle_gamma   90.00
#
_symmetry.space_group_name_H-M   'P 1'
#
loop_
_entity.id
_entity.type
_entity.pdbx_description
1 polymer ?
#
loop_
_entity_poly.entity_id
_entity_poly.type
_entity_poly.pdbx_seq_one_letter_code
_entity_poly.pdbx_strand_id
1 'polypeptide(L)' 'MVVFNSSTAQMEKLDQQILDLMEQRALLYGEEVDKGRATVDDEEIVDLWVESGMERGLDEAAVERVCRAVLALSRKAAE' A
#
# COMPACT_ATOMS: atom_id res chain seq x y z
N MET A 1 -24.43 -24.45 -15.14
CA MET A 1 -24.21 -23.02 -15.41
C MET A 1 -23.58 -22.43 -14.15
N VAL A 2 -22.26 -22.28 -14.12
CA VAL A 2 -21.57 -21.75 -12.93
C VAL A 2 -21.74 -20.24 -12.99
N VAL A 3 -22.59 -19.71 -12.11
CA VAL A 3 -22.61 -18.26 -11.84
C VAL A 3 -21.28 -17.98 -11.14
N PHE A 4 -20.25 -17.58 -11.88
CA PHE A 4 -19.10 -16.94 -11.27
C PHE A 4 -19.65 -15.72 -10.53
N ASN A 5 -19.63 -15.78 -9.20
CA ASN A 5 -20.24 -14.80 -8.33
C ASN A 5 -19.60 -13.43 -8.65
N SER A 6 -20.38 -12.49 -9.18
CA SER A 6 -19.87 -11.19 -9.66
C SER A 6 -19.08 -10.44 -8.59
N SER A 7 -19.41 -10.65 -7.31
CA SER A 7 -18.68 -10.10 -6.17
C SER A 7 -17.27 -10.67 -6.02
N THR A 8 -17.05 -11.97 -6.28
CA THR A 8 -15.72 -12.58 -6.21
C THR A 8 -14.81 -12.02 -7.29
N ALA A 9 -15.31 -11.88 -8.53
CA ALA A 9 -14.55 -11.26 -9.61
C ALA A 9 -14.24 -9.78 -9.35
N GLN A 10 -15.13 -9.06 -8.65
CA GLN A 10 -14.88 -7.68 -8.23
C GLN A 10 -13.79 -7.59 -7.15
N MET A 11 -13.79 -8.51 -6.19
CA MET A 11 -12.73 -8.59 -5.17
C MET A 11 -11.38 -8.92 -5.81
N GLU A 12 -11.32 -9.93 -6.68
CA GLU A 12 -10.09 -10.28 -7.40
C GLU A 12 -9.54 -9.08 -8.19
N LYS A 13 -10.42 -8.30 -8.83
CA LYS A 13 -10.01 -7.08 -9.53
C LYS A 13 -9.46 -6.03 -8.57
N LEU A 14 -10.07 -5.83 -7.41
CA LEU A 14 -9.56 -4.90 -6.39
C LEU A 14 -8.20 -5.38 -5.86
N ASP A 15 -8.04 -6.67 -5.63
CA ASP A 15 -6.77 -7.25 -5.18
C ASP A 15 -5.66 -7.03 -6.21
N GLN A 16 -5.94 -7.21 -7.51
CA GLN A 16 -4.97 -6.88 -8.57
C GLN A 16 -4.62 -5.39 -8.57
N GLN A 17 -5.61 -4.50 -8.40
CA GLN A 17 -5.34 -3.06 -8.31
C GLN A 17 -4.48 -2.69 -7.10
N ILE A 18 -4.67 -3.36 -5.96
CA ILE A 18 -3.83 -3.17 -4.77
C ILE A 18 -2.39 -3.60 -5.08
N LEU A 19 -2.19 -4.75 -5.73
CA LEU A 19 -0.86 -5.24 -6.11
C LEU A 19 -0.17 -4.28 -7.10
N ASP A 20 -0.86 -3.82 -8.13
CA ASP A 20 -0.33 -2.87 -9.11
C ASP A 20 0.11 -1.55 -8.44
N LEU A 21 -0.68 -1.06 -7.47
CA LEU A 21 -0.35 0.16 -6.72
C LEU A 21 0.82 -0.05 -5.76
N MET A 22 0.92 -1.22 -5.13
CA MET A 22 2.05 -1.58 -4.28
C MET A 22 3.36 -1.65 -5.08
N GLU A 23 3.33 -2.24 -6.28
CA GLU A 23 4.48 -2.30 -7.19
C GLU A 23 4.93 -0.89 -7.61
N GLN A 24 3.99 -0.06 -8.09
CA GLN A 24 4.29 1.32 -8.49
C GLN A 24 4.91 2.14 -7.34
N ARG A 25 4.39 2.00 -6.12
CA ARG A 25 4.94 2.68 -4.94
C ARG A 25 6.36 2.22 -4.64
N ALA A 26 6.63 0.93 -4.75
CA ALA A 26 7.95 0.36 -4.52
C ALA A 26 8.98 0.85 -5.55
N LEU A 27 8.61 0.87 -6.83
CA LEU A 27 9.45 1.41 -7.90
C LEU A 27 9.76 2.89 -7.69
N LEU A 28 8.73 3.70 -7.37
CA LEU A 28 8.92 5.13 -7.10
C LEU A 28 9.84 5.37 -5.90
N TYR A 29 9.71 4.56 -4.85
CA TYR A 29 10.61 4.64 -3.70
C TYR A 29 12.06 4.34 -4.11
N GLY A 30 12.30 3.27 -4.86
CA GLY A 30 13.63 2.92 -5.38
C GLY A 30 14.23 4.04 -6.23
N GLU A 31 13.45 4.64 -7.13
CA GLU A 31 13.90 5.78 -7.92
C GLU A 31 14.32 6.99 -7.05
N GLU A 32 13.58 7.26 -5.97
CA GLU A 32 13.93 8.36 -5.08
C GLU A 32 15.13 8.02 -4.18
N VAL A 33 15.34 6.75 -3.83
CA VAL A 33 16.59 6.27 -3.19
C VAL A 33 17.78 6.49 -4.11
N ASP A 34 17.70 6.07 -5.37
CA ASP A 34 18.77 6.22 -6.37
C ASP A 34 19.15 7.68 -6.61
N LYS A 35 18.17 8.58 -6.51
CA LYS A 35 18.36 10.02 -6.65
C LYS A 35 18.85 10.69 -5.35
N GLY A 36 19.02 9.93 -4.27
CA GLY A 36 19.43 10.42 -2.95
C GLY A 36 18.38 11.27 -2.24
N ARG A 37 17.09 11.07 -2.57
CA ARG A 37 15.94 11.86 -2.09
C ARG A 37 14.96 11.07 -1.23
N ALA A 38 15.21 9.78 -1.00
CA ALA A 38 14.45 8.99 -0.05
C ALA A 38 14.78 9.41 1.39
N THR A 39 14.20 10.52 1.83
CA THR A 39 14.27 11.02 3.21
C THR A 39 12.89 11.07 3.84
N VAL A 40 11.90 10.39 3.25
CA VAL A 40 10.53 10.46 3.77
C VAL A 40 10.48 9.79 5.13
N ASP A 41 10.02 10.53 6.13
CA ASP A 41 9.83 10.02 7.48
C ASP A 41 8.75 8.95 7.46
N ASP A 42 9.13 7.72 7.81
CA ASP A 42 8.24 6.57 7.85
C ASP A 42 7.04 6.84 8.78
N GLU A 43 7.26 7.55 9.89
CA GLU A 43 6.19 7.83 10.85
C GLU A 43 5.20 8.86 10.30
N GLU A 44 5.66 9.87 9.56
CA GLU A 44 4.76 10.84 8.89
C GLU A 44 3.86 10.15 7.86
N ILE A 45 4.39 9.17 7.11
CA ILE A 45 3.57 8.38 6.17
C ILE A 45 2.55 7.51 6.92
N VAL A 46 2.97 6.88 8.03
CA VAL A 46 2.08 6.04 8.84
C VAL A 46 0.95 6.86 9.42
N ASP A 47 1.24 8.01 10.02
CA ASP A 47 0.26 8.94 10.58
C ASP A 47 -0.76 9.37 9.52
N LEU A 48 -0.29 9.74 8.32
CA LEU A 48 -1.16 10.09 7.20
C LEU A 48 -2.11 8.94 6.81
N TRP A 49 -1.61 7.70 6.77
CA TRP A 49 -2.42 6.54 6.45
C TRP A 49 -3.45 6.25 7.54
N VAL A 50 -3.04 6.31 8.80
CA VAL A 50 -3.90 6.09 9.96
C VAL A 50 -5.03 7.11 9.98
N GLU A 51 -4.73 8.41 9.89
CA GLU A 51 -5.73 9.48 9.84
C GLU A 51 -6.72 9.24 8.69
N SER A 52 -6.20 9.02 7.48
CA SER A 52 -7.01 8.75 6.29
C SER A 52 -7.86 7.49 6.42
N GLY A 53 -7.33 6.44 7.04
CA GLY A 53 -8.01 5.17 7.27
C GLY A 53 -9.16 5.32 8.26
N MET A 54 -8.92 6.04 9.35
CA MET A 54 -9.92 6.33 10.37
C MET A 54 -11.09 7.16 9.81
N GLU A 55 -10.80 8.17 8.96
CA GLU A 55 -11.85 8.94 8.26
C GLU A 55 -12.74 8.06 7.36
N ARG A 56 -12.21 6.92 6.88
CA ARG A 56 -12.92 5.94 6.05
C ARG A 56 -13.58 4.83 6.87
N GLY A 57 -13.51 4.89 8.20
CA GLY A 57 -14.07 3.90 9.11
C GLY A 57 -13.27 2.60 9.19
N LEU A 58 -11.98 2.62 8.82
CA LEU A 58 -11.07 1.48 8.99
C LEU A 58 -10.48 1.44 10.41
N ASP A 59 -10.10 0.25 10.85
CA ASP A 59 -9.42 0.05 12.13
C ASP A 59 -7.99 0.63 12.09
N GLU A 60 -7.71 1.53 13.02
CA GLU A 60 -6.43 2.24 13.16
C GLU A 60 -5.24 1.26 13.18
N ALA A 61 -5.27 0.27 14.08
CA ALA A 61 -4.17 -0.68 14.23
C ALA A 61 -3.99 -1.57 12.99
N ALA A 62 -5.08 -1.91 12.29
CA ALA A 62 -5.00 -2.64 11.03
C ALA A 62 -4.37 -1.80 9.92
N VAL A 63 -4.77 -0.53 9.78
CA VAL A 63 -4.23 0.39 8.77
C VAL A 63 -2.74 0.64 9.01
N GLU A 64 -2.35 0.88 10.26
CA GLU A 64 -0.95 1.03 10.63
C GLU A 64 -0.12 -0.18 10.20
N ARG A 65 -0.56 -1.40 10.52
CA ARG A 65 0.13 -2.64 10.13
C ARG A 65 0.28 -2.78 8.62
N VAL A 66 -0.78 -2.46 7.86
CA VAL A 66 -0.72 -2.50 6.39
C VAL A 66 0.25 -1.47 5.85
N CYS A 67 0.21 -0.22 6.35
CA CYS A 67 1.12 0.84 5.94
C CYS A 67 2.58 0.44 6.18
N ARG A 68 2.91 -0.04 7.38
CA ARG A 68 4.26 -0.49 7.73
C ARG A 68 4.72 -1.66 6.86
N ALA A 69 3.85 -2.60 6.51
CA ALA A 69 4.17 -3.68 5.59
C ALA A 69 4.46 -3.18 4.16
N VAL A 70 3.69 -2.21 3.67
CA VAL A 70 3.90 -1.57 2.36
C VAL A 70 5.24 -0.81 2.34
N LEU A 71 5.57 -0.07 3.41
CA LEU A 71 6.85 0.63 3.54
C LEU A 71 8.04 -0.34 3.51
N ALA A 72 7.95 -1.43 4.27
CA ALA A 72 8.97 -2.47 4.28
C ALA A 72 9.15 -3.13 2.90
N LEU A 73 8.04 -3.38 2.18
CA LEU A 73 8.08 -3.90 0.81
C LEU A 73 8.83 -2.94 -0.13
N SER A 74 8.52 -1.64 -0.05
CA SER A 74 9.17 -0.63 -0.91
C SER A 74 10.68 -0.52 -0.65
N ARG A 75 11.12 -0.62 0.61
CA ARG A 75 12.55 -0.67 0.94
C ARG A 75 13.23 -1.90 0.35
N LYS A 76 12.63 -3.07 0.52
CA LYS A 76 13.18 -4.33 0.01
C LYS A 76 13.29 -4.34 -1.52
N ALA A 77 12.39 -3.65 -2.22
CA ALA A 77 12.46 -3.53 -3.67
C ALA A 77 13.56 -2.58 -4.16
N ALA A 78 14.08 -1.72 -3.29
CA ALA A 78 15.16 -0.77 -3.57
C ALA A 78 16.55 -1.31 -3.18
N GLU A 79 16.63 -2.47 -2.52
CA GLU A 79 17.86 -3.23 -2.24
C GLU A 79 18.29 -4.08 -3.44
#